data_AF-A0A670J8Q0-F1
#
_entry.id   AF-A0A670J8Q0-F1
#
_cell.length_a   1.000
_cell.length_b   1.000
_cell.length_c   1.000
_cell.angle_alpha   90.00
_cell.angle_beta   90.00
_cell.angle_gamma   90.00
#
_symmetry.space_group_name_H-M   'P 1'
#
loop_
_entity.id
_entity.type
_entity.pdbx_description
1 polymer ?
#
loop_
_entity_poly.entity_id
_entity_poly.type
_entity_poly.pdbx_seq_one_letter_code
_entity_poly.pdbx_strand_id
1 'polypeptide(L)'
;MDVGVYWVRQNPDLSTHFILYMPSRSRSPQETVRGYTASKSSDYYLLRIVSFGKEYEGIYFCFLFYNQVVYFSSGLKVYLPKATTIAPQVSTPSEGPTTTMGLPHFTASDPDDDVMFPCELYIWAPLAGGCFLLLVLLVITLSVCCGKIISFKLCWMAVLG
;
A
#
# COMPACT_ATOMS: atom_id res chain seq x y z
N MET A 1 11.68 -17.28 18.71
CA MET A 1 11.56 -17.25 17.23
C MET A 1 12.53 -16.20 16.73
N ASP A 2 13.44 -16.55 15.83
CA ASP A 2 14.30 -15.57 15.20
C ASP A 2 13.47 -14.74 14.23
N VAL A 3 13.38 -13.43 14.48
CA VAL A 3 12.78 -12.48 13.55
C VAL A 3 13.69 -12.39 12.33
N GLY A 4 13.14 -12.40 11.13
CA GLY A 4 13.92 -12.29 9.90
C GLY A 4 13.04 -11.88 8.72
N VAL A 5 13.70 -11.54 7.61
CA VAL A 5 13.04 -11.05 6.40
C VAL A 5 13.10 -12.12 5.33
N TYR A 6 11.95 -12.40 4.75
CA TYR A 6 11.78 -13.26 3.58
C TYR A 6 11.71 -12.38 2.34
N TRP A 7 12.38 -12.80 1.28
CA TRP A 7 12.35 -12.13 -0.02
C TRP A 7 11.71 -13.04 -1.05
N VAL A 8 10.75 -12.50 -1.80
CA VAL A 8 10.04 -13.19 -2.87
C VAL A 8 9.91 -12.29 -4.08
N ARG A 9 9.87 -12.89 -5.26
CA ARG A 9 9.57 -12.22 -6.53
C ARG A 9 8.30 -12.81 -7.10
N GLN A 10 7.35 -11.95 -7.43
CA GLN A 10 6.24 -12.30 -8.31
C GLN A 10 6.69 -12.07 -9.76
N ASN A 11 6.68 -13.14 -10.54
CA ASN A 11 6.98 -13.11 -11.96
C ASN A 11 5.84 -12.45 -12.75
N PRO A 12 6.08 -12.03 -14.01
CA PRO A 12 5.04 -11.48 -14.88
C PRO A 12 3.86 -12.43 -15.12
N ASP A 13 4.07 -13.74 -15.01
CA ASP A 13 3.04 -14.78 -15.10
C ASP A 13 2.27 -15.02 -13.78
N LEU A 14 2.47 -14.12 -12.79
CA LEU A 14 1.90 -14.18 -11.44
C LEU A 14 2.45 -15.32 -10.56
N SER A 15 3.39 -16.14 -11.05
CA SER A 15 4.04 -17.15 -10.23
C SER A 15 4.95 -16.50 -9.18
N THR A 16 4.94 -17.03 -7.96
CA THR A 16 5.77 -16.53 -6.87
C THR A 16 7.02 -17.39 -6.72
N HIS A 17 8.18 -16.74 -6.78
CA HIS A 17 9.48 -17.37 -6.61
C HIS A 17 10.11 -16.90 -5.29
N PHE A 18 10.41 -17.86 -4.41
CA PHE A 18 11.16 -17.58 -3.19
C PHE A 18 12.62 -17.29 -3.52
N ILE A 19 13.18 -16.23 -2.95
CA ILE A 19 14.58 -15.85 -3.17
C ILE A 19 15.43 -16.33 -2.01
N LEU A 20 15.19 -15.79 -0.82
CA LEU A 20 15.96 -16.11 0.38
C LEU A 20 15.27 -15.67 1.67
N TYR A 21 15.76 -16.21 2.77
CA TYR A 21 15.47 -15.77 4.13
C TYR A 21 16.73 -15.18 4.76
N MET A 22 16.59 -14.04 5.43
CA MET A 22 17.66 -13.39 6.16
C MET A 22 17.28 -13.26 7.65
N PRO A 23 17.94 -14.02 8.54
CA PRO A 23 17.72 -13.88 9.97
C PRO A 23 18.23 -12.53 10.49
N SER A 24 17.56 -11.98 11.50
CA SER A 24 17.93 -10.69 12.09
C SER A 24 19.31 -10.67 12.73
N ARG A 25 19.81 -11.81 13.21
CA ARG A 25 21.14 -11.91 13.85
C ARG A 25 22.29 -11.95 12.85
N SER A 26 22.03 -12.34 11.60
CA SER A 26 23.07 -12.46 10.58
C SER A 26 23.20 -11.19 9.74
N ARG A 27 24.43 -10.85 9.33
CA ARG A 27 24.68 -9.75 8.39
C ARG A 27 24.55 -10.16 6.92
N SER A 28 24.55 -11.45 6.64
CA SER A 28 24.48 -12.07 5.31
C SER A 28 23.49 -13.24 5.36
N PRO A 29 22.91 -13.65 4.21
CA PRO A 29 22.09 -14.84 4.17
C PRO A 29 22.94 -16.07 4.51
N GLN A 30 22.28 -17.13 4.97
CA GLN A 30 22.95 -18.40 5.28
C GLN A 30 23.50 -19.07 4.02
N GLU A 31 22.82 -18.88 2.88
CA GLU A 31 23.21 -19.42 1.59
C GLU A 31 23.32 -18.30 0.55
N THR A 32 24.32 -18.42 -0.32
CA THR A 32 24.49 -17.55 -1.48
C THR A 32 23.53 -17.98 -2.59
N VAL A 33 22.61 -17.09 -2.95
CA VAL A 33 21.64 -17.34 -4.02
C VAL A 33 22.19 -16.77 -5.33
N ARG A 34 22.23 -17.60 -6.37
CA ARG A 34 22.76 -17.19 -7.67
C ARG A 34 22.01 -15.96 -8.19
N GLY A 35 22.75 -14.95 -8.65
CA GLY A 35 22.19 -13.70 -9.18
C GLY A 35 21.78 -12.67 -8.14
N TYR A 36 21.83 -13.02 -6.85
CA TYR A 36 21.43 -12.14 -5.76
C TYR A 36 22.53 -11.99 -4.72
N THR A 37 22.70 -10.76 -4.23
CA THR A 37 23.49 -10.45 -3.05
C THR A 37 22.59 -9.82 -2.02
N ALA A 38 22.51 -10.42 -0.83
CA ALA A 38 21.77 -9.84 0.27
C ALA A 38 22.71 -9.44 1.40
N SER A 39 22.44 -8.30 2.00
CA SER A 39 23.16 -7.84 3.19
C SER A 39 22.20 -7.13 4.15
N LYS A 40 22.58 -7.09 5.42
CA LYS A 40 21.87 -6.32 6.44
C LYS A 40 22.70 -5.12 6.87
N SER A 41 22.08 -3.95 6.84
CA SER A 41 22.55 -2.73 7.49
C SER A 41 21.89 -2.59 8.88
N SER A 42 22.27 -1.57 9.66
CA SER A 42 21.75 -1.34 11.00
C SER A 42 20.21 -1.28 11.05
N ASP A 43 19.60 -0.62 10.06
CA ASP A 43 18.16 -0.34 10.06
C ASP A 43 17.37 -1.03 8.93
N TYR A 44 18.06 -1.61 7.94
CA TYR A 44 17.41 -2.14 6.74
C TYR A 44 18.10 -3.39 6.21
N TYR A 45 17.30 -4.22 5.55
CA TYR A 45 17.72 -5.38 4.79
C TYR A 45 17.83 -4.97 3.33
N LEU A 46 18.96 -5.28 2.71
CA LEU A 46 19.28 -4.94 1.33
C LEU A 46 19.30 -6.21 0.47
N LEU A 47 18.53 -6.18 -0.61
CA LEU A 47 18.66 -7.15 -1.70
C LEU A 47 19.19 -6.44 -2.95
N ARG A 48 20.25 -6.98 -3.53
CA ARG A 48 20.89 -6.52 -4.75
C ARG A 48 20.83 -7.62 -5.80
N ILE A 49 20.45 -7.27 -7.02
CA ILE A 49 20.58 -8.13 -8.19
C ILE A 49 21.97 -7.89 -8.77
N VAL A 50 22.75 -8.95 -8.98
CA VAL A 50 24.15 -8.84 -9.41
C VAL A 50 24.25 -8.45 -10.88
N SER A 51 23.46 -9.09 -11.73
CA SER A 51 23.35 -8.78 -13.15
C SER A 51 21.87 -8.85 -13.52
N PHE A 52 21.31 -7.69 -13.84
CA PHE A 52 19.89 -7.61 -14.16
C PHE A 52 19.64 -8.09 -15.59
N GLY A 53 18.63 -8.94 -15.74
CA GLY A 53 18.27 -9.65 -16.95
C GLY A 53 16.78 -9.95 -16.94
N LYS A 54 16.28 -10.47 -18.07
CA LYS A 54 14.84 -10.74 -18.26
C LYS A 54 14.29 -11.71 -17.21
N GLU A 55 15.11 -12.66 -16.79
CA GLU A 55 14.80 -13.64 -15.76
C GLU A 55 14.61 -13.05 -14.37
N TYR A 56 15.03 -11.79 -14.15
CA TYR A 56 14.89 -11.05 -12.89
C TYR A 56 13.75 -10.02 -12.93
N GLU A 57 12.99 -9.93 -14.02
CA GLU A 57 11.83 -9.05 -14.07
C GLU A 57 10.71 -9.53 -13.15
N GLY A 58 10.01 -8.59 -12.53
CA GLY A 58 8.87 -8.89 -11.69
C GLY A 58 8.64 -7.88 -10.59
N ILE A 59 7.76 -8.24 -9.67
CA ILE A 59 7.45 -7.44 -8.48
C ILE A 59 8.09 -8.11 -7.28
N TYR A 60 9.02 -7.41 -6.66
CA TYR A 60 9.76 -7.89 -5.49
C TYR A 60 9.06 -7.48 -4.21
N PHE A 61 8.78 -8.46 -3.38
CA PHE A 61 8.24 -8.25 -2.04
C PHE A 61 9.21 -8.79 -1.02
N CYS A 62 9.16 -8.17 0.14
CA CYS A 62 9.70 -8.77 1.34
C CYS A 62 8.62 -8.79 2.40
N PHE A 63 8.71 -9.75 3.30
CA PHE A 63 7.84 -9.81 4.45
C PHE A 63 8.56 -10.37 5.66
N LEU A 64 8.00 -10.08 6.82
CA LEU A 64 8.46 -10.64 8.09
C LEU A 64 7.25 -11.16 8.87
N PHE A 65 7.50 -12.20 9.65
CA PHE A 65 6.55 -12.70 10.62
C PHE A 65 6.88 -12.09 11.99
N TYR A 66 5.97 -11.29 12.53
CA TYR A 66 6.11 -10.71 13.86
C TYR A 66 4.79 -10.83 14.61
N ASN A 67 4.82 -11.41 15.82
CA ASN A 67 3.63 -11.67 16.65
C ASN A 67 2.47 -12.34 15.89
N GLN A 68 2.76 -13.36 15.08
CA GLN A 68 1.79 -14.09 14.23
C GLN A 68 1.15 -13.26 13.11
N VAL A 69 1.59 -12.01 12.92
CA VAL A 69 1.16 -11.13 11.83
C VAL A 69 2.22 -11.10 10.74
N VAL A 70 1.79 -11.11 9.48
CA VAL A 70 2.65 -10.97 8.31
C VAL A 70 2.63 -9.53 7.84
N TYR A 71 3.81 -8.91 7.78
CA TYR A 71 3.97 -7.55 7.27
C TYR A 71 4.61 -7.60 5.90
N PHE A 72 3.89 -7.19 4.86
CA PHE A 72 4.39 -7.13 3.49
C PHE A 72 4.92 -5.75 3.14
N SER A 73 5.94 -5.71 2.27
CA SER A 73 6.34 -4.49 1.58
C SER A 73 5.37 -4.09 0.48
N SER A 74 5.52 -2.84 0.04
CA SER A 74 4.64 -2.27 -1.00
C SER A 74 4.84 -2.88 -2.38
N GLY A 75 5.82 -3.78 -2.54
CA GLY A 75 6.19 -4.36 -3.83
C GLY A 75 7.02 -3.39 -4.68
N LEU A 76 8.24 -3.77 -5.03
CA LEU A 76 9.07 -3.02 -5.97
C LEU A 76 8.96 -3.64 -7.36
N LYS A 77 8.42 -2.87 -8.30
CA LYS A 77 8.34 -3.24 -9.71
C LYS A 77 9.71 -3.05 -10.36
N VAL A 78 10.28 -4.12 -10.89
CA VAL A 78 11.59 -4.10 -11.57
C VAL A 78 11.41 -4.75 -12.94
N TYR A 79 11.52 -3.94 -14.00
CA TYR A 79 11.34 -4.37 -15.39
C TYR A 79 12.43 -3.74 -16.26
N LEU A 80 12.83 -4.43 -17.32
CA LEU A 80 13.67 -3.84 -18.35
C LEU A 80 12.90 -2.73 -19.06
N PRO A 81 13.60 -1.68 -19.52
CA PRO A 81 13.00 -0.70 -20.40
C PRO A 81 12.47 -1.40 -21.65
N LYS A 82 11.16 -1.38 -21.86
CA LYS A 82 10.58 -1.83 -23.13
C LYS A 82 10.84 -0.74 -24.17
N ALA A 83 11.39 -1.12 -25.32
CA ALA A 83 11.51 -0.19 -26.44
C ALA A 83 10.10 0.32 -26.80
N THR A 84 9.89 1.62 -26.68
CA THR A 84 8.64 2.28 -27.06
C THR A 84 8.53 2.27 -28.59
N THR A 85 7.88 1.25 -29.14
CA THR A 85 7.31 1.37 -30.49
C THR A 85 6.19 2.41 -30.39
N ILE A 86 6.38 3.57 -31.02
CA ILE A 86 5.34 4.60 -31.14
C ILE A 86 4.15 3.95 -31.86
N ALA A 87 3.07 3.68 -31.13
CA ALA A 87 1.77 3.39 -31.69
C ALA A 87 1.07 4.73 -31.99
N PRO A 88 0.46 4.91 -33.17
CA PRO A 88 -0.23 6.14 -33.54
C PRO A 88 -1.34 6.51 -32.54
N GLN A 89 -1.34 7.76 -32.09
CA GLN A 89 -2.45 8.39 -31.37
C GLN A 89 -3.73 8.32 -32.21
N VAL A 90 -4.79 7.74 -31.65
CA VAL A 90 -6.15 7.90 -32.16
C VAL A 90 -6.90 8.81 -31.20
N SER A 91 -7.36 9.94 -31.74
CA SER A 91 -8.02 11.03 -31.06
C SER A 91 -9.44 10.66 -30.59
N THR A 92 -9.79 11.18 -29.41
CA THR A 92 -11.10 11.19 -28.74
C THR A 92 -12.22 11.75 -29.61
N PRO A 93 -13.49 11.38 -29.34
CA PRO A 93 -14.45 12.43 -28.97
C PRO A 93 -15.15 12.26 -27.61
N SER A 94 -15.38 13.42 -26.99
CA SER A 94 -16.11 13.73 -25.76
C SER A 94 -17.60 13.93 -26.04
N GLU A 95 -18.50 13.51 -25.14
CA GLU A 95 -19.88 14.02 -25.06
C GLU A 95 -20.34 14.14 -23.59
N GLY A 96 -20.95 15.29 -23.27
CA GLY A 96 -21.19 15.80 -21.93
C GLY A 96 -22.59 15.52 -21.35
N PRO A 97 -22.95 16.21 -20.24
CA PRO A 97 -24.05 15.82 -19.34
C PRO A 97 -25.38 16.52 -19.66
N THR A 98 -26.50 15.85 -19.41
CA THR A 98 -27.85 16.44 -19.54
C THR A 98 -28.47 16.72 -18.17
N THR A 99 -28.60 18.02 -17.91
CA THR A 99 -29.39 18.67 -16.85
C THR A 99 -30.89 18.44 -17.05
N THR A 100 -31.65 18.20 -15.98
CA THR A 100 -33.10 18.48 -15.96
C THR A 100 -33.47 19.07 -14.60
N MET A 101 -33.91 20.32 -14.64
CA MET A 101 -34.48 21.11 -13.54
C MET A 101 -35.98 20.82 -13.42
N GLY A 102 -36.51 20.81 -12.20
CA GLY A 102 -37.96 20.81 -11.96
C GLY A 102 -38.34 20.83 -10.47
N LEU A 103 -38.56 22.03 -9.93
CA LEU A 103 -39.33 22.36 -8.72
C LEU A 103 -40.52 23.22 -9.20
N PRO A 104 -41.78 23.03 -8.73
CA PRO A 104 -42.36 23.72 -7.56
C PRO A 104 -43.36 22.78 -6.82
N HIS A 105 -43.97 23.00 -5.66
CA HIS A 105 -44.26 24.13 -4.78
C HIS A 105 -44.70 23.54 -3.41
N PHE A 106 -44.59 24.36 -2.38
CA PHE A 106 -45.10 24.22 -1.01
C PHE A 106 -46.53 23.65 -0.88
N THR A 107 -46.74 22.83 0.15
CA THR A 107 -47.91 22.94 1.04
C THR A 107 -47.53 22.48 2.45
N ALA A 108 -47.80 23.35 3.41
CA ALA A 108 -47.65 23.15 4.83
C ALA A 108 -48.64 22.11 5.40
N SER A 109 -48.22 21.39 6.43
CA SER A 109 -49.02 21.09 7.63
C SER A 109 -48.14 20.36 8.65
N ASP A 110 -47.79 21.11 9.70
CA ASP A 110 -47.56 20.60 11.05
C ASP A 110 -48.92 20.07 11.59
N PRO A 111 -48.98 19.06 12.48
CA PRO A 111 -48.62 19.34 13.88
C PRO A 111 -47.86 18.19 14.59
N ASP A 112 -46.97 18.60 15.47
CA ASP A 112 -46.79 18.08 16.84
C ASP A 112 -46.55 16.57 17.01
N ASP A 113 -45.28 16.23 17.30
CA ASP A 113 -44.99 15.25 18.35
C ASP A 113 -43.70 15.69 19.07
N ASP A 114 -43.90 16.23 20.26
CA ASP A 114 -42.87 16.58 21.25
C ASP A 114 -41.96 15.39 21.55
N VAL A 115 -40.91 15.22 20.76
CA VAL A 115 -39.72 14.48 21.20
C VAL A 115 -38.68 15.51 21.60
N MET A 116 -38.81 16.00 22.84
CA MET A 116 -37.76 16.75 23.53
C MET A 116 -36.51 15.87 23.66
N PHE A 117 -35.74 15.73 22.58
CA PHE A 117 -34.38 15.27 22.67
C PHE A 117 -33.60 16.39 23.38
N PRO A 118 -33.00 16.10 24.55
CA PRO A 118 -32.38 17.12 25.38
C PRO A 118 -31.31 17.84 24.56
N CYS A 119 -31.18 19.16 24.72
CA CYS A 119 -30.16 20.00 24.06
C CYS A 119 -28.73 19.43 24.20
N GLU A 120 -28.51 18.61 25.23
CA GLU A 120 -27.35 17.75 25.40
C GLU A 120 -27.08 16.86 24.16
N LEU A 121 -28.04 16.08 23.66
CA LEU A 121 -27.79 15.14 22.56
C LEU A 121 -27.39 15.84 21.25
N TYR A 122 -27.98 17.01 20.96
CA TYR A 122 -27.70 17.78 19.74
C TYR A 122 -26.35 18.51 19.78
N ILE A 123 -25.85 18.86 20.97
CA ILE A 123 -24.51 19.46 21.14
C ILE A 123 -23.43 18.38 21.11
N TRP A 124 -23.72 17.24 21.74
CA TRP A 124 -22.78 16.12 21.82
C TRP A 124 -22.69 15.34 20.51
N ALA A 125 -23.76 15.24 19.71
CA ALA A 125 -23.76 14.53 18.43
C ALA A 125 -22.71 15.06 17.42
N PRO A 126 -22.61 16.37 17.10
CA PRO A 126 -21.59 16.89 16.21
C PRO A 126 -20.18 16.84 16.84
N LEU A 127 -20.07 16.95 18.17
CA LEU A 127 -18.78 16.87 18.87
C LEU A 127 -18.22 15.44 18.87
N ALA A 128 -19.07 14.46 19.20
CA ALA A 128 -18.75 13.04 19.14
C ALA A 128 -18.51 12.60 17.69
N GLY A 129 -19.30 13.11 16.73
CA GLY A 129 -19.10 12.86 15.30
C GLY A 129 -17.76 13.41 14.80
N GLY A 130 -17.41 14.65 15.16
CA GLY A 130 -16.11 15.25 14.83
C GLY A 130 -14.93 14.50 15.45
N CYS A 131 -15.05 14.11 16.73
CA CYS A 131 -14.04 13.31 17.42
C CYS A 131 -13.88 11.93 16.78
N PHE A 132 -14.98 11.26 16.45
CA PHE A 132 -14.96 9.99 15.75
C PHE A 132 -14.30 10.12 14.37
N LEU A 133 -14.65 11.15 13.60
CA LEU A 133 -14.04 11.42 12.29
C LEU A 133 -12.54 11.69 12.41
N LEU A 134 -12.11 12.47 13.41
CA LEU A 134 -10.70 12.75 13.68
C LEU A 134 -9.96 11.46 14.08
N LEU A 135 -10.53 10.64 14.95
CA LEU A 135 -9.96 9.34 15.32
C LEU A 135 -9.84 8.40 14.11
N VAL A 136 -10.86 8.34 13.25
CA VAL A 136 -10.81 7.54 12.01
C VAL A 136 -9.70 8.04 11.09
N LEU A 137 -9.59 9.35 10.86
CA LEU A 137 -8.52 9.93 10.06
C LEU A 137 -7.14 9.67 10.66
N LEU A 138 -7.01 9.76 11.99
CA LEU A 138 -5.76 9.47 12.69
C LEU A 138 -5.37 8.00 12.53
N VAL A 139 -6.31 7.06 12.71
CA VAL A 139 -6.06 5.63 12.53
C VAL A 139 -5.67 5.33 11.09
N ILE A 140 -6.40 5.86 10.09
CA ILE A 140 -6.05 5.70 8.67
C ILE A 140 -4.64 6.23 8.41
N THR A 141 -4.33 7.41 8.94
CA THR A 141 -3.01 8.03 8.80
C THR A 141 -1.93 7.16 9.44
N LEU A 142 -2.14 6.63 10.65
CA LEU A 142 -1.19 5.72 11.30
C LEU A 142 -1.05 4.40 10.56
N SER A 143 -2.12 3.78 10.08
CA SER A 143 -2.06 2.53 9.32
C SER A 143 -1.33 2.71 8.00
N VAL A 144 -1.59 3.80 7.27
CA VAL A 144 -0.93 4.09 5.99
C VAL A 144 0.50 4.55 6.22
N CYS A 145 0.75 5.49 7.14
CA CYS A 145 2.08 6.00 7.42
C CYS A 145 2.93 4.96 8.14
N CYS A 146 2.55 4.45 9.32
CA CYS A 146 3.36 3.44 10.02
C CYS A 146 3.44 2.13 9.24
N GLY A 147 2.36 1.65 8.61
CA GLY A 147 2.40 0.43 7.81
C GLY A 147 3.34 0.55 6.60
N LYS A 148 3.28 1.67 5.86
CA LYS A 148 4.17 1.93 4.73
C LYS A 148 5.60 2.22 5.20
N ILE A 149 5.79 3.04 6.23
CA ILE A 149 7.11 3.48 6.73
C ILE A 149 7.88 2.33 7.37
N ILE A 150 7.24 1.50 8.20
CA ILE A 150 7.91 0.33 8.80
C ILE A 150 8.36 -0.61 7.68
N SER A 151 7.50 -0.85 6.69
CA SER A 151 7.80 -1.77 5.60
C SER A 151 8.86 -1.24 4.62
N PHE A 152 8.82 0.06 4.28
CA PHE A 152 9.83 0.72 3.44
C PHE A 152 11.18 0.89 4.16
N LYS A 153 11.17 1.20 5.46
CA LYS A 153 12.41 1.36 6.24
C LYS A 153 13.11 0.03 6.45
N LEU A 154 12.38 -1.06 6.69
CA LEU A 154 13.03 -2.36 6.91
C LEU A 154 13.57 -2.96 5.62
N CYS A 155 13.03 -2.60 4.46
CA CYS A 155 13.29 -3.34 3.23
C CYS A 155 13.65 -2.40 2.09
N TRP A 156 14.95 -2.25 1.87
CA TRP A 156 15.49 -1.46 0.76
C TRP A 156 15.98 -2.40 -0.33
N MET A 157 15.73 -2.06 -1.59
CA MET A 157 16.23 -2.83 -2.73
C MET A 157 17.02 -1.92 -3.65
N ALA A 158 18.23 -2.34 -4.02
CA ALA A 158 19.10 -1.60 -4.92
C ALA A 158 19.26 -2.38 -6.23
N VAL A 159 18.72 -1.82 -7.31
CA VAL A 159 18.96 -2.28 -8.68
C VAL A 159 20.10 -1.44 -9.22
N LEU A 160 21.32 -1.98 -9.21
CA LEU A 160 22.40 -1.37 -9.99
C LEU A 160 22.37 -2.04 -11.36
N GLY A 161 22.16 -1.21 -12.39
CA GLY A 161 22.35 -1.59 -13.79
C GLY A 161 23.80 -1.52 -14.20
#